data_AF-A0A1Q2CXP1-F1
#
_entry.id   AF-A0A1Q2CXP1-F1
#
_cell.length_a   1.000
_cell.length_b   1.000
_cell.length_c   1.000
_cell.angle_alpha   90.00
_cell.angle_beta   90.00
_cell.angle_gamma   90.00
#
_symmetry.space_group_name_H-M   'P 1'
#
loop_
_entity.id
_entity.type
_entity.pdbx_description
1 polymer ?
#
loop_
_entity_poly.entity_id
_entity_poly.type
_entity_poly.pdbx_seq_one_letter_code
_entity_poly.pdbx_strand_id
1 'polypeptide(L)'
;MRRIKALLLTLITLGALAWAPPTASADVDVYVTPGNHNVNGRQWRTTCEKYSATDRCRTEIWATVIVKKDGGGYAVTNGWQFNNLTYAASDYTLWIENPLATPSESWTQAGRQWRTECFTSLTGRGCRSWIKATVIETYTNDAGNSAYRQVDKWILNNMVRFTTSPIAPFTVASSLTCVNSAGGRTISIDAVDPDRKGFSLAFILEDEKTSPMQRYTGTQKVSYLDKGATCADEWSGVQFG
;
A
#
# COMPACT_ATOMS: atom_id res chain seq x y z
N MET A 1 -51.02 -51.40 -28.80
CA MET A 1 -51.60 -50.50 -27.78
C MET A 1 -50.54 -49.48 -27.34
N ARG A 2 -51.01 -48.28 -27.02
CA ARG A 2 -50.33 -46.97 -26.96
C ARG A 2 -48.97 -46.89 -26.24
N ARG A 3 -48.06 -46.18 -26.91
CA ARG A 3 -46.84 -45.55 -26.38
C ARG A 3 -47.24 -44.41 -25.44
N ILE A 4 -46.70 -44.37 -24.22
CA ILE A 4 -46.70 -43.16 -23.38
C ILE A 4 -45.28 -43.02 -22.81
N LYS A 5 -44.47 -42.20 -23.48
CA LYS A 5 -43.25 -41.64 -22.90
C LYS A 5 -43.68 -40.39 -22.13
N ALA A 6 -43.69 -40.45 -20.80
CA ALA A 6 -43.88 -39.27 -19.97
C ALA A 6 -42.54 -38.53 -19.87
N LEU A 7 -42.45 -37.41 -20.59
CA LEU A 7 -41.42 -36.40 -20.40
C LEU A 7 -41.70 -35.70 -19.05
N LEU A 8 -40.81 -35.87 -18.07
CA LEU A 8 -40.76 -35.02 -16.88
C LEU A 8 -39.61 -34.04 -17.08
N LEU A 9 -39.93 -32.87 -17.65
CA LEU A 9 -39.06 -31.71 -17.67
C LEU A 9 -39.42 -30.86 -16.45
N THR A 10 -38.87 -31.20 -15.28
CA THR A 10 -38.92 -30.31 -14.11
C THR A 10 -37.80 -29.29 -14.23
N LEU A 11 -38.17 -28.03 -14.49
CA LEU A 11 -37.31 -26.87 -14.30
C LEU A 11 -36.76 -26.86 -12.87
N ILE A 12 -35.45 -27.07 -12.72
CA ILE A 12 -34.71 -26.69 -11.51
C ILE A 12 -34.12 -25.31 -11.80
N THR A 13 -34.89 -24.27 -11.50
CA THR A 13 -34.39 -22.88 -11.46
C THR A 13 -34.95 -22.24 -10.21
N LEU A 14 -34.16 -22.20 -9.13
CA LEU A 14 -34.17 -21.18 -8.08
C LEU A 14 -33.30 -21.68 -6.91
N GLY A 15 -32.16 -21.02 -6.70
CA GLY A 15 -31.30 -21.32 -5.56
C GLY A 15 -29.81 -21.01 -5.72
N ALA A 16 -29.41 -20.14 -6.65
CA ALA A 16 -28.13 -19.46 -6.51
C ALA A 16 -28.27 -18.42 -5.39
N LEU A 17 -28.28 -18.89 -4.13
CA LEU A 17 -27.92 -18.05 -2.99
C LEU A 17 -26.50 -17.58 -3.30
N ALA A 18 -26.39 -16.33 -3.73
CA ALA A 18 -25.13 -15.64 -3.88
C ALA A 18 -24.42 -15.71 -2.52
N TRP A 19 -23.48 -16.64 -2.40
CA TRP A 19 -22.54 -16.67 -1.30
C TRP A 19 -21.58 -15.51 -1.57
N ALA A 20 -22.04 -14.29 -1.28
CA ALA A 20 -21.14 -13.17 -1.15
C ALA A 20 -20.19 -13.54 0.00
N PRO A 21 -18.87 -13.64 -0.23
CA PRO A 21 -17.95 -13.80 0.88
C PRO A 21 -18.20 -12.62 1.83
N PRO A 22 -18.28 -12.84 3.15
CA PRO A 22 -18.40 -11.73 4.08
C PRO A 22 -17.26 -10.75 3.78
N THR A 23 -17.62 -9.48 3.60
CA THR A 23 -16.64 -8.39 3.55
C THR A 23 -15.87 -8.43 4.86
N ALA A 24 -14.65 -8.97 4.82
CA ALA A 24 -13.75 -9.01 5.96
C ALA A 24 -13.26 -7.59 6.25
N SER A 25 -14.12 -6.77 6.86
CA SER A 25 -13.67 -5.61 7.61
C SER A 25 -13.10 -6.16 8.91
N ALA A 26 -11.80 -6.01 9.13
CA ALA A 26 -11.26 -6.18 10.47
C ALA A 26 -11.88 -5.08 11.32
N ASP A 27 -12.90 -5.43 12.12
CA ASP A 27 -13.65 -4.49 12.96
C ASP A 27 -12.75 -3.80 14.01
N VAL A 28 -11.54 -4.32 14.20
CA VAL A 28 -10.53 -3.81 15.14
C VAL A 28 -9.23 -3.49 14.43
N ASP A 29 -8.74 -2.27 14.66
CA ASP A 29 -7.38 -1.89 14.31
C ASP A 29 -6.39 -2.46 15.35
N VAL A 30 -5.84 -3.62 15.04
CA VAL A 30 -4.91 -4.34 15.92
C VAL A 30 -3.64 -3.55 16.25
N TYR A 31 -3.31 -2.51 15.49
CA TYR A 31 -2.05 -1.77 15.67
C TYR A 31 -2.12 -0.67 16.72
N VAL A 32 -3.33 -0.24 17.10
CA VAL A 32 -3.55 0.85 18.07
C VAL A 32 -4.59 0.53 19.14
N THR A 33 -5.33 -0.57 19.02
CA THR A 33 -6.33 -0.98 20.01
C THR A 33 -5.71 -1.92 21.02
N PRO A 34 -5.58 -1.56 22.31
CA PRO A 34 -5.03 -2.46 23.33
C PRO A 34 -5.86 -3.74 23.50
N GLY A 35 -5.20 -4.82 23.92
CA GLY A 35 -5.84 -6.11 24.22
C GLY A 35 -5.43 -7.24 23.28
N ASN A 36 -6.10 -8.37 23.42
CA ASN A 36 -5.91 -9.55 22.57
C ASN A 36 -7.01 -9.59 21.51
N HIS A 37 -6.65 -9.83 20.26
CA HIS A 37 -7.57 -9.80 19.12
C HIS A 37 -7.39 -11.03 18.23
N ASN A 38 -8.48 -11.50 17.65
CA ASN A 38 -8.46 -12.53 16.62
C ASN A 38 -8.92 -11.90 15.30
N VAL A 39 -7.98 -11.60 14.41
CA VAL A 39 -8.24 -10.88 13.16
C VAL A 39 -7.60 -11.63 12.01
N ASN A 40 -8.40 -11.92 10.97
CA ASN A 40 -7.98 -12.66 9.77
C ASN A 40 -7.32 -14.02 10.09
N GLY A 41 -7.88 -14.76 11.05
CA GLY A 41 -7.35 -16.06 11.47
C GLY A 41 -6.04 -16.00 12.24
N ARG A 42 -5.59 -14.81 12.65
CA ARG A 42 -4.36 -14.58 13.42
C ARG A 42 -4.68 -14.04 14.79
N GLN A 43 -3.90 -14.46 15.79
CA GLN A 43 -3.98 -13.91 17.14
C GLN A 43 -3.00 -12.76 17.26
N TRP A 44 -3.50 -11.63 17.75
CA TRP A 44 -2.77 -10.40 17.95
C TRP A 44 -2.87 -10.00 19.41
N ARG A 45 -1.86 -9.29 19.90
CA ARG A 45 -1.85 -8.69 21.22
C ARG A 45 -1.21 -7.32 21.14
N THR A 46 -1.87 -6.31 21.68
CA THR A 46 -1.41 -4.94 21.61
C THR A 46 -1.44 -4.27 22.97
N THR A 47 -0.36 -3.55 23.29
CA THR A 47 -0.24 -2.75 24.50
C THR A 47 0.21 -1.35 24.11
N CYS A 48 -0.49 -0.32 24.60
CA CYS A 48 -0.19 1.07 24.31
C CYS A 48 0.24 1.83 25.56
N GLU A 49 1.16 2.77 25.39
CA GLU A 49 1.66 3.66 26.42
C GLU A 49 1.72 5.10 25.89
N LYS A 50 1.57 6.09 26.77
CA LYS A 50 1.79 7.48 26.41
C LYS A 50 3.23 7.67 25.97
N TYR A 51 3.44 8.35 24.85
CA TYR A 51 4.76 8.59 24.28
C TYR A 51 4.86 10.02 23.76
N SER A 52 5.34 10.92 24.63
CA SER A 52 5.41 12.35 24.33
C SER A 52 4.03 12.89 23.90
N ALA A 53 3.93 13.48 22.71
CA ALA A 53 2.71 14.04 22.13
C ALA A 53 1.83 13.03 21.36
N THR A 54 2.12 11.73 21.43
CA THR A 54 1.30 10.64 20.84
C THR A 54 1.21 9.44 21.79
N ASP A 55 0.52 8.38 21.38
CA ASP A 55 0.59 7.06 22.01
C ASP A 55 1.48 6.13 21.20
N ARG A 56 2.24 5.27 21.86
CA ARG A 56 3.03 4.22 21.23
C ARG A 56 2.49 2.85 21.59
N CYS A 57 2.11 2.09 20.58
CA CYS A 57 1.52 0.77 20.72
C CYS A 57 2.47 -0.31 20.23
N ARG A 58 2.81 -1.26 21.10
CA ARG A 58 3.54 -2.48 20.74
C ARG A 58 2.54 -3.55 20.34
N THR A 59 2.63 -4.00 19.09
CA THR A 59 1.81 -5.08 18.54
C THR A 59 2.64 -6.35 18.46
N GLU A 60 2.11 -7.42 19.03
CA GLU A 60 2.61 -8.78 18.92
C GLU A 60 1.64 -9.65 18.13
N ILE A 61 2.17 -10.65 17.45
CA ILE A 61 1.41 -11.65 16.72
C ILE A 61 1.82 -13.03 17.20
N TRP A 62 0.85 -13.93 17.39
CA TRP A 62 1.14 -15.33 17.63
C TRP A 62 1.62 -15.96 16.33
N ALA A 63 2.86 -16.46 16.33
CA ALA A 63 3.48 -17.01 15.14
C ALA A 63 4.36 -18.22 15.44
N THR A 64 4.58 -19.02 14.40
CA THR A 64 5.61 -20.04 14.35
C THR A 64 6.88 -19.41 13.81
N VAL A 65 7.98 -19.48 14.57
CA VAL A 65 9.29 -18.97 14.18
C VAL A 65 10.37 -20.05 14.26
N ILE A 66 11.39 -19.89 13.43
CA ILE A 66 12.55 -20.77 13.42
C ILE A 66 13.68 -20.07 14.17
N VAL A 67 14.19 -20.72 15.21
CA VAL A 67 15.29 -20.21 16.04
C VAL A 67 16.53 -21.09 15.87
N LYS A 68 17.71 -20.49 16.01
CA LYS A 68 18.97 -21.23 16.07
C LYS A 68 19.10 -21.85 17.46
N LYS A 69 19.49 -23.13 17.54
CA LYS A 69 19.74 -23.81 18.82
C LYS A 69 21.17 -23.56 19.30
N ASP A 70 21.35 -23.56 20.62
CA ASP A 70 22.67 -23.67 21.23
C ASP A 70 23.32 -24.99 20.82
N GLY A 71 24.59 -24.96 20.43
CA GLY A 71 25.28 -26.13 19.88
C GLY A 71 25.02 -26.42 18.40
N GLY A 72 24.21 -25.60 17.71
CA GLY A 72 23.98 -25.69 16.27
C GLY A 72 22.62 -26.28 15.88
N GLY A 73 22.25 -26.09 14.61
CA GLY A 73 20.94 -26.48 14.08
C GLY A 73 19.82 -25.49 14.41
N TYR A 74 18.59 -25.91 14.10
CA TYR A 74 17.39 -25.06 14.15
C TYR A 74 16.25 -25.73 14.92
N ALA A 75 15.40 -24.92 15.56
CA ALA A 75 14.16 -25.34 16.20
C ALA A 75 12.98 -24.54 15.64
N VAL A 76 11.84 -25.18 15.50
CA VAL A 76 10.56 -24.51 15.21
C VAL A 76 9.86 -24.28 16.54
N THR A 77 9.46 -23.04 16.81
CA THR A 77 8.83 -22.64 18.08
C THR A 77 7.62 -21.78 17.83
N ASN A 78 6.59 -21.93 18.66
CA ASN A 78 5.40 -21.08 18.62
C ASN A 78 5.45 -20.10 19.79
N GLY A 79 5.03 -18.86 19.55
CA GLY A 79 4.92 -17.87 20.61
C GLY A 79 4.50 -16.49 20.11
N TRP A 80 4.34 -15.57 21.06
CA TRP A 80 4.14 -14.15 20.77
C TRP A 80 5.44 -13.56 20.21
N GLN A 81 5.35 -13.01 19.01
CA GLN A 81 6.44 -12.36 18.32
C GLN A 81 6.13 -10.89 18.15
N PHE A 82 7.16 -10.06 18.28
CA PHE A 82 7.05 -8.65 17.93
C PHE A 82 6.67 -8.51 16.45
N ASN A 83 5.58 -7.79 16.17
CA ASN A 83 5.20 -7.45 14.81
C ASN A 83 5.69 -6.04 14.45
N ASN A 84 5.32 -5.03 15.24
CA ASN A 84 5.76 -3.65 15.05
C ASN A 84 5.48 -2.78 16.29
N LEU A 85 6.09 -1.60 16.31
CA LEU A 85 5.64 -0.45 17.10
C LEU A 85 4.80 0.46 16.21
N THR A 86 3.69 0.97 16.74
CA THR A 86 2.84 1.96 16.05
C THR A 86 2.82 3.22 16.89
N TYR A 87 3.17 4.35 16.28
CA TYR A 87 2.86 5.65 16.83
C TYR A 87 1.47 6.03 16.34
N ALA A 88 0.55 6.22 17.29
CA ALA A 88 -0.84 6.53 17.02
C ALA A 88 -0.96 7.85 16.24
N ALA A 89 -2.14 8.07 15.64
CA ALA A 89 -2.36 9.22 14.77
C ALA A 89 -2.08 10.53 15.51
N SER A 90 -1.14 11.32 14.99
CA SER A 90 -0.79 12.64 15.51
C SER A 90 -0.56 13.63 14.36
N ASP A 91 -0.34 14.91 14.67
CA ASP A 91 0.00 15.86 13.62
C ASP A 91 1.37 15.52 13.00
N TYR A 92 1.49 15.64 11.68
CA TYR A 92 2.75 15.41 10.96
C TYR A 92 3.88 16.33 11.43
N THR A 93 3.56 17.55 11.86
CA THR A 93 4.54 18.54 12.31
C THR A 93 5.38 18.07 13.51
N LEU A 94 4.87 17.12 14.30
CA LEU A 94 5.61 16.49 15.41
C LEU A 94 6.76 15.58 14.93
N TRP A 95 6.77 15.24 13.65
CA TRP A 95 7.65 14.24 13.05
C TRP A 95 8.61 14.81 12.01
N ILE A 96 8.64 16.13 11.85
CA ILE A 96 9.59 16.82 10.98
C ILE A 96 11.01 16.37 11.36
N GLU A 97 11.80 16.06 10.32
CA GLU A 97 13.18 15.53 10.43
C GLU A 97 13.33 14.14 11.08
N ASN A 98 12.25 13.53 11.59
CA ASN A 98 12.31 12.20 12.15
C ASN A 98 12.39 11.14 11.02
N PRO A 99 13.43 10.29 10.96
CA PRO A 99 13.60 9.33 9.87
C PRO A 99 12.51 8.25 9.82
N LEU A 100 11.71 8.08 10.88
CA LEU A 100 10.52 7.20 10.87
C LEU A 100 9.34 7.79 10.09
N ALA A 101 9.38 9.09 9.81
CA ALA A 101 8.36 9.86 9.10
C ALA A 101 8.89 10.57 7.84
N THR A 102 10.16 10.37 7.49
CA THR A 102 10.80 10.93 6.30
C THR A 102 11.05 9.81 5.29
N PRO A 103 10.44 9.87 4.08
CA PRO A 103 10.69 8.87 3.03
C PRO A 103 12.18 8.71 2.73
N SER A 104 12.65 7.48 2.69
CA SER A 104 14.04 7.14 2.37
C SER A 104 14.17 5.67 2.02
N GLU A 105 14.92 5.37 0.95
CA GLU A 105 15.23 4.00 0.53
C GLU A 105 16.22 3.30 1.47
N SER A 106 17.05 4.07 2.18
CA SER A 106 18.03 3.54 3.13
C SER A 106 18.54 4.64 4.08
N TRP A 107 18.58 4.34 5.37
CA TRP A 107 19.25 5.14 6.39
C TRP A 107 19.78 4.25 7.51
N THR A 108 20.70 4.78 8.33
CA THR A 108 21.32 4.01 9.42
C THR A 108 21.10 4.69 10.75
N GLN A 109 20.70 3.90 11.75
CA GLN A 109 20.60 4.36 13.14
C GLN A 109 20.91 3.20 14.08
N ALA A 110 21.70 3.50 15.12
CA ALA A 110 22.15 2.51 16.10
C ALA A 110 22.79 1.26 15.44
N GLY A 111 23.56 1.46 14.35
CA GLY A 111 24.23 0.39 13.61
C GLY A 111 23.31 -0.51 12.78
N ARG A 112 22.02 -0.18 12.67
CA ARG A 112 21.04 -0.96 11.90
C ARG A 112 20.66 -0.21 10.64
N GLN A 113 20.43 -0.93 9.56
CA GLN A 113 19.91 -0.36 8.31
C GLN A 113 18.38 -0.31 8.36
N TRP A 114 17.84 0.78 7.86
CA TRP A 114 16.42 1.11 7.87
C TRP A 114 16.00 1.64 6.50
N ARG A 115 14.70 1.60 6.22
CA ARG A 115 14.07 2.34 5.13
C ARG A 115 12.68 2.79 5.56
N THR A 116 12.17 3.87 4.98
CA THR A 116 10.88 4.45 5.33
C THR A 116 10.10 4.81 4.06
N GLU A 117 8.83 4.47 4.03
CA GLU A 117 7.87 4.77 2.96
C GLU A 117 6.66 5.47 3.58
N CYS A 118 6.15 6.50 2.93
CA CYS A 118 5.02 7.29 3.42
C CYS A 118 4.07 7.65 2.28
N PHE A 119 2.80 7.90 2.61
CA PHE A 119 1.80 8.43 1.68
C PHE A 119 1.58 7.62 0.40
N THR A 120 1.82 6.32 0.47
CA THR A 120 1.54 5.35 -0.60
C THR A 120 0.20 4.67 -0.39
N SER A 121 -0.28 3.93 -1.39
CA SER A 121 -1.48 3.08 -1.24
C SER A 121 -1.37 2.08 -0.08
N LEU A 122 -0.15 1.64 0.26
CA LEU A 122 0.11 0.72 1.38
C LEU A 122 0.09 1.42 2.75
N THR A 123 0.58 2.66 2.81
CA THR A 123 0.85 3.37 4.07
C THR A 123 -0.23 4.37 4.43
N GLY A 124 -1.03 4.82 3.45
CA GLY A 124 -2.13 5.76 3.65
C GLY A 124 -1.63 7.09 4.21
N ARG A 125 -2.38 7.67 5.16
CA ARG A 125 -1.96 8.87 5.90
C ARG A 125 -0.99 8.50 7.02
N GLY A 126 0.19 8.03 6.64
CA GLY A 126 1.19 7.53 7.56
C GLY A 126 2.46 7.11 6.86
N CYS A 127 3.37 6.57 7.65
CA CYS A 127 4.61 5.97 7.22
C CYS A 127 4.74 4.56 7.78
N ARG A 128 5.47 3.72 7.04
CA ARG A 128 6.01 2.45 7.55
C ARG A 128 7.51 2.51 7.45
N SER A 129 8.19 2.05 8.49
CA SER A 129 9.65 1.88 8.49
C SER A 129 10.00 0.42 8.67
N TRP A 130 10.90 -0.05 7.82
CA TRP A 130 11.43 -1.40 7.85
C TRP A 130 12.86 -1.36 8.35
N ILE A 131 13.23 -2.44 9.02
CA ILE A 131 14.59 -2.67 9.49
C ILE A 131 15.17 -3.87 8.75
N LYS A 132 16.44 -3.79 8.39
CA LYS A 132 17.14 -4.94 7.83
C LYS A 132 17.55 -5.86 8.96
N ALA A 133 17.12 -7.11 8.89
CA ALA A 133 17.43 -8.13 9.88
C ALA A 133 17.74 -9.46 9.20
N THR A 134 18.67 -10.20 9.78
CA THR A 134 18.91 -11.60 9.43
C THR A 134 17.80 -12.46 10.03
N VAL A 135 17.04 -13.13 9.19
CA VAL A 135 15.97 -14.04 9.58
C VAL A 135 16.29 -15.46 9.12
N ILE A 136 15.66 -16.45 9.73
CA ILE A 136 15.78 -17.85 9.30
C ILE A 136 14.54 -18.20 8.49
N GLU A 137 14.74 -18.71 7.28
CA GLU A 137 13.67 -19.20 6.43
C GLU A 137 13.85 -20.67 6.07
N THR A 138 12.74 -21.32 5.72
CA THR A 138 12.75 -22.67 5.16
C THR A 138 13.00 -22.58 3.66
N TYR A 139 13.80 -23.49 3.11
CA TYR A 139 14.00 -23.65 1.67
C TYR A 139 14.08 -25.15 1.33
N THR A 140 13.92 -25.49 0.05
CA THR A 140 14.12 -26.86 -0.44
C THR A 140 15.56 -27.01 -0.91
N ASN A 141 16.29 -28.00 -0.37
CA ASN A 141 17.68 -28.27 -0.79
C ASN A 141 17.74 -29.12 -2.06
N ASP A 142 18.96 -29.35 -2.57
CA ASP A 142 19.19 -30.11 -3.81
C ASP A 142 18.72 -31.57 -3.74
N ALA A 143 18.57 -32.11 -2.53
CA ALA A 143 18.02 -33.45 -2.28
C ALA A 143 16.48 -33.46 -2.14
N GLY A 144 15.80 -32.33 -2.38
CA GLY A 144 14.34 -32.21 -2.28
C GLY A 144 13.79 -32.11 -0.86
N ASN A 145 14.66 -31.99 0.16
CA ASN A 145 14.26 -31.93 1.57
C ASN A 145 14.12 -30.48 2.05
N SER A 146 13.22 -30.25 3.01
CA SER A 146 13.15 -28.97 3.72
C SER A 146 14.40 -28.75 4.56
N ALA A 147 15.01 -27.59 4.40
CA ALA A 147 16.20 -27.13 5.10
C ALA A 147 16.03 -25.68 5.54
N TYR A 148 16.97 -25.17 6.33
CA TYR A 148 16.91 -23.82 6.89
C TYR A 148 18.16 -23.02 6.52
N ARG A 149 17.97 -21.73 6.24
CA ARG A 149 19.07 -20.80 5.96
C ARG A 149 18.82 -19.43 6.58
N GLN A 150 19.90 -18.71 6.83
CA GLN A 150 19.85 -17.32 7.23
C GLN A 150 19.81 -16.43 5.99
N VAL A 151 18.93 -15.43 6.00
CA VAL A 151 18.78 -14.45 4.93
C VAL A 151 18.50 -13.08 5.52
N ASP A 152 19.10 -12.05 4.93
CA ASP A 152 18.78 -10.67 5.30
C ASP A 152 17.50 -10.21 4.60
N LYS A 153 16.55 -9.69 5.37
CA LYS A 153 15.29 -9.15 4.86
C LYS A 153 14.95 -7.81 5.49
N TRP A 154 14.20 -7.01 4.74
CA TRP A 154 13.50 -5.84 5.26
C TRP A 154 12.22 -6.31 5.98
N ILE A 155 12.19 -6.19 7.31
CA ILE A 155 11.05 -6.56 8.14
C ILE A 155 10.40 -5.29 8.67
N LEU A 156 9.07 -5.21 8.65
CA LEU A 156 8.33 -4.08 9.22
C LEU A 156 8.72 -3.92 10.69
N ASN A 157 8.99 -2.69 11.13
CA ASN A 157 9.35 -2.44 12.53
C ASN A 157 8.54 -1.30 13.13
N ASN A 158 8.33 -0.21 12.39
CA ASN A 158 7.56 0.94 12.86
C ASN A 158 6.43 1.31 11.90
N MET A 159 5.36 1.85 12.47
CA MET A 159 4.31 2.57 11.77
C MET A 159 4.15 3.94 12.42
N VAL A 160 4.11 5.01 11.65
CA VAL A 160 3.73 6.35 12.12
C VAL A 160 2.43 6.71 11.41
N ARG A 161 1.45 7.22 12.15
CA ARG A 161 0.16 7.60 11.58
C ARG A 161 -0.07 9.08 11.77
N PHE A 162 -0.72 9.70 10.79
CA PHE A 162 -0.97 11.12 10.82
C PHE A 162 -2.47 11.44 10.81
N THR A 163 -2.87 12.42 11.63
CA THR A 163 -4.21 13.03 11.57
C THR A 163 -4.32 13.96 10.37
N THR A 164 -3.21 14.63 10.03
CA THR A 164 -3.07 15.60 8.93
C THR A 164 -1.99 15.11 7.97
N SER A 165 -2.21 15.21 6.66
CA SER A 165 -1.14 14.97 5.69
C SER A 165 -0.23 16.23 5.65
N PRO A 166 1.09 16.10 5.44
CA PRO A 166 1.96 17.23 5.13
C PRO A 166 1.53 17.94 3.85
N ILE A 167 0.86 17.20 2.96
CA ILE A 167 0.17 17.76 1.83
C ILE A 167 -1.09 18.39 2.41
N ALA A 168 -1.17 19.73 2.41
CA ALA A 168 -2.44 20.42 2.62
C ALA A 168 -3.50 19.73 1.73
N PRO A 169 -4.76 19.53 2.19
CA PRO A 169 -5.78 18.96 1.32
C PRO A 169 -5.70 19.71 0.01
N PHE A 170 -5.46 19.00 -1.11
CA PHE A 170 -5.43 19.60 -2.43
C PHE A 170 -6.69 20.48 -2.51
N THR A 171 -6.51 21.78 -2.35
CA THR A 171 -7.54 22.71 -2.76
C THR A 171 -7.40 22.58 -4.26
N VAL A 172 -8.37 21.93 -4.89
CA VAL A 172 -8.46 21.89 -6.34
C VAL A 172 -8.60 23.36 -6.75
N ALA A 173 -7.46 24.02 -6.91
CA ALA A 173 -7.38 25.42 -7.26
C ALA A 173 -7.64 25.42 -8.75
N SER A 174 -8.93 25.48 -9.10
CA SER A 174 -9.45 25.84 -10.40
C SER A 174 -8.87 25.01 -11.55
N SER A 175 -9.69 24.13 -12.13
CA SER A 175 -9.42 23.51 -13.42
C SER A 175 -8.92 24.55 -14.43
N LEU A 176 -7.63 24.54 -14.77
CA LEU A 176 -7.12 25.35 -15.88
C LEU A 176 -7.61 24.66 -17.16
N THR A 177 -8.50 25.33 -17.90
CA THR A 177 -8.94 24.86 -19.21
C THR A 177 -8.07 25.54 -20.26
N CYS A 178 -7.00 24.89 -20.73
CA CYS A 178 -6.30 25.37 -21.93
C CYS A 178 -7.05 24.85 -23.16
N VAL A 179 -7.53 25.77 -24.00
CA VAL A 179 -8.05 25.46 -25.35
C VAL A 179 -6.91 25.73 -26.32
N ASN A 180 -6.39 24.70 -26.98
CA ASN A 180 -5.39 24.91 -28.01
C ASN A 180 -6.07 25.52 -29.27
N SER A 181 -5.50 26.60 -29.81
CA SER A 181 -5.99 27.29 -31.01
C SER A 181 -5.94 26.43 -32.28
N ALA A 182 -5.30 25.26 -32.23
CA ALA A 182 -5.31 24.27 -33.29
C ALA A 182 -6.28 23.11 -32.98
N GLY A 183 -7.58 23.37 -33.07
CA GLY A 183 -8.59 22.31 -33.13
C GLY A 183 -8.86 21.56 -31.82
N GLY A 184 -9.50 22.23 -30.86
CA GLY A 184 -10.53 21.62 -30.00
C GLY A 184 -10.12 20.45 -29.09
N ARG A 185 -8.91 20.45 -28.52
CA ARG A 185 -8.54 19.50 -27.46
C ARG A 185 -8.59 20.18 -26.09
N THR A 186 -9.34 19.59 -25.17
CA THR A 186 -9.38 19.98 -23.76
C THR A 186 -8.30 19.21 -23.01
N ILE A 187 -7.37 19.93 -22.39
CA ILE A 187 -6.40 19.35 -21.46
C ILE A 187 -6.86 19.70 -20.05
N SER A 188 -7.15 18.68 -19.24
CA SER A 188 -7.43 18.83 -17.81
C SER A 188 -6.16 18.54 -17.02
N ILE A 189 -5.75 19.50 -16.20
CA ILE A 189 -4.60 19.37 -15.30
C ILE A 189 -5.17 19.09 -13.91
N ASP A 190 -5.01 17.85 -13.44
CA ASP A 190 -5.67 17.40 -12.21
C ASP A 190 -4.75 17.42 -10.97
N ALA A 191 -3.45 17.68 -11.12
CA ALA A 191 -2.55 17.78 -9.96
C ALA A 191 -1.27 18.61 -10.23
N VAL A 192 -0.91 19.42 -9.24
CA VAL A 192 0.41 20.06 -9.11
C VAL A 192 1.13 19.38 -7.94
N ASP A 193 2.31 18.82 -8.19
CA ASP A 193 3.20 18.24 -7.17
C ASP A 193 4.05 19.38 -6.55
N PRO A 194 3.94 19.67 -5.24
CA PRO A 194 4.72 20.72 -4.61
C PRO A 194 6.17 20.33 -4.29
N ASP A 195 6.51 19.03 -4.23
CA ASP A 195 7.83 18.55 -3.80
C ASP A 195 8.82 18.36 -4.95
N ARG A 196 8.36 18.33 -6.20
CA ARG A 196 9.23 18.57 -7.35
C ARG A 196 9.12 20.02 -7.74
N LYS A 197 10.20 20.79 -7.56
CA LYS A 197 10.28 22.19 -7.98
C LYS A 197 9.87 22.34 -9.46
N GLY A 198 8.59 22.64 -9.70
CA GLY A 198 8.06 23.13 -10.95
C GLY A 198 7.46 22.12 -11.94
N PHE A 199 6.65 21.13 -11.52
CA PHE A 199 5.93 20.30 -12.49
C PHE A 199 4.41 20.21 -12.27
N SER A 200 3.64 20.46 -13.32
CA SER A 200 2.20 20.10 -13.39
C SER A 200 2.02 18.81 -14.19
N LEU A 201 1.14 17.91 -13.73
CA LEU A 201 0.76 16.70 -14.45
C LEU A 201 -0.43 17.00 -15.38
N ALA A 202 -0.22 16.93 -16.69
CA ALA A 202 -1.29 17.01 -17.68
C ALA A 202 -1.60 15.61 -18.22
N PHE A 203 -2.88 15.21 -18.20
CA PHE A 203 -3.33 13.99 -18.86
C PHE A 203 -3.83 14.34 -20.27
N ILE A 204 -3.25 13.71 -21.29
CA ILE A 204 -3.75 13.79 -22.67
C ILE A 204 -4.51 12.51 -22.97
N LEU A 205 -5.84 12.59 -23.08
CA LEU A 205 -6.65 11.52 -23.66
C LEU A 205 -6.51 11.60 -25.18
N GLU A 206 -5.82 10.63 -25.79
CA GLU A 206 -5.86 10.45 -27.24
C GLU A 206 -7.17 9.73 -27.60
N ASP A 207 -7.95 10.33 -28.49
CA ASP A 207 -9.21 9.77 -28.99
C ASP A 207 -8.89 8.82 -30.15
N GLU A 208 -9.06 7.50 -29.97
CA GLU A 208 -9.07 6.56 -31.09
C GLU A 208 -10.52 6.43 -31.61
N LYS A 209 -10.68 6.71 -32.90
CA LYS A 209 -11.97 6.90 -33.59
C LYS A 209 -12.95 5.72 -33.47
N THR A 210 -14.16 6.05 -33.00
CA THR A 210 -15.52 5.61 -33.42
C THR A 210 -16.02 4.16 -33.19
N SER A 211 -16.94 4.04 -32.21
CA SER A 211 -18.22 3.28 -32.10
C SER A 211 -18.35 1.75 -32.34
N PRO A 212 -19.27 1.04 -31.63
CA PRO A 212 -19.82 1.27 -30.29
C PRO A 212 -19.47 0.15 -29.29
N MET A 213 -19.43 0.53 -28.01
CA MET A 213 -19.14 -0.31 -26.83
C MET A 213 -17.77 -0.98 -26.81
N GLN A 214 -16.71 -0.33 -26.30
CA GLN A 214 -15.66 -1.02 -25.52
C GLN A 214 -14.89 -0.06 -24.59
N ARG A 215 -14.33 -0.67 -23.55
CA ARG A 215 -13.51 -0.12 -22.46
C ARG A 215 -12.51 0.95 -22.95
N TYR A 216 -12.35 2.00 -22.15
CA TYR A 216 -11.24 2.94 -22.27
C TYR A 216 -9.93 2.23 -21.91
N THR A 217 -9.11 1.90 -22.90
CA THR A 217 -7.68 1.67 -22.75
C THR A 217 -6.95 2.85 -23.36
N GLY A 218 -6.73 3.89 -22.56
CA GLY A 218 -5.88 5.02 -22.94
C GLY A 218 -4.44 4.78 -22.50
N THR A 219 -3.47 5.16 -23.33
CA THR A 219 -2.06 5.25 -22.93
C THR A 219 -1.90 6.49 -22.06
N GLN A 220 -1.59 6.33 -20.76
CA GLN A 220 -1.23 7.48 -19.91
C GLN A 220 0.11 8.04 -20.39
N LYS A 221 0.07 9.17 -21.10
CA LYS A 221 1.26 9.97 -21.37
C LYS A 221 1.37 11.05 -20.30
N VAL A 222 2.37 10.91 -19.44
CA VAL A 222 2.71 11.89 -18.42
C VAL A 222 3.67 12.91 -19.03
N SER A 223 3.25 14.17 -19.09
CA SER A 223 4.11 15.30 -19.49
C SER A 223 4.37 16.20 -18.27
N TYR A 224 5.57 16.75 -18.19
CA TYR A 224 6.03 17.62 -17.10
C TYR A 224 6.06 19.09 -17.58
N LEU A 225 5.44 20.00 -16.83
CA LEU A 225 5.32 21.44 -17.17
C LEU A 225 6.03 22.35 -16.16
N ASP A 226 6.93 23.24 -16.60
CA ASP A 226 7.63 24.21 -15.74
C ASP A 226 6.69 25.20 -15.03
N LYS A 227 7.14 25.71 -13.87
CA LYS A 227 6.40 26.71 -13.07
C LYS A 227 6.27 28.04 -13.83
N GLY A 228 5.04 28.36 -14.27
CA GLY A 228 4.73 29.60 -14.97
C GLY A 228 4.45 29.46 -16.47
N ALA A 229 4.42 28.23 -17.00
CA ALA A 229 4.00 27.97 -18.37
C ALA A 229 2.61 28.55 -18.66
N THR A 230 2.50 29.30 -19.77
CA THR A 230 1.21 29.78 -20.29
C THR A 230 0.83 28.98 -21.53
N CYS A 231 -0.47 28.91 -21.88
CA CYS A 231 -0.95 28.03 -22.97
C CYS A 231 -0.36 28.37 -24.39
N ALA A 232 0.58 29.30 -24.51
CA ALA A 232 1.21 29.75 -25.74
C ALA A 232 2.59 29.12 -26.04
N ASP A 233 3.17 28.38 -25.10
CA ASP A 233 4.46 27.72 -25.34
C ASP A 233 4.22 26.47 -26.22
N GLU A 234 4.71 26.48 -27.46
CA GLU A 234 4.68 25.32 -28.35
C GLU A 234 5.53 24.19 -27.77
N TRP A 235 4.89 23.06 -27.41
CA TRP A 235 5.61 21.91 -26.87
C TRP A 235 5.99 20.94 -27.99
N SER A 236 7.28 20.91 -28.35
CA SER A 236 7.90 19.79 -29.06
C SER A 236 8.87 19.07 -28.11
N GLY A 237 8.53 17.85 -27.68
CA GLY A 237 9.40 17.02 -26.86
C GLY A 237 9.20 15.54 -27.19
N VAL A 238 10.31 14.80 -27.35
CA VAL A 238 10.36 13.38 -27.71
C VAL A 238 10.52 12.54 -26.43
N GLN A 239 9.69 11.50 -26.28
CA GLN A 239 9.84 10.46 -25.26
C GLN A 239 11.08 9.59 -25.53
N PHE A 240 11.81 9.23 -24.47
CA PHE A 240 12.62 8.01 -24.47
C PHE A 240 12.04 7.04 -23.43
N GLY A 241 11.83 5.79 -23.88
CA GLY A 241 11.23 4.70 -23.09
C GLY A 241 12.21 3.95 -22.21
#